data_AF-I1BT45-F1
#
_entry.id   AF-I1BT45-F1
#
_cell.length_a   1.000
_cell.length_b   1.000
_cell.length_c   1.000
_cell.angle_alpha   90.00
_cell.angle_beta   90.00
_cell.angle_gamma   90.00
#
_symmetry.space_group_name_H-M   'P 1'
#
loop_
_entity.id
_entity.type
_entity.pdbx_description
1 polymer ?
#
loop_
_entity_poly.entity_id
_entity_poly.type
_entity_poly.pdbx_seq_one_letter_code
_entity_poly.pdbx_strand_id
1 'polypeptide(L)'
;MQNLVSKYQDKRVLIVGGAGRKCFEVAKKYGFQDVVTPNDVMHWNHSAWPHSEPITDLSLLTSPHPLEFSELPIHAVMMFYDSLDWGRDIQVMLDALCSKKGVLGTRKEDYSVQDVPLYWSNNDLVG
;
A
#
# COMPACT_ATOMS: atom_id res chain seq x y z
N MET A 1 -8.27 12.71 -1.17
CA MET A 1 -7.10 11.98 -1.72
C MET A 1 -6.35 12.79 -2.77
N GLN A 2 -6.99 13.35 -3.81
CA GLN A 2 -6.31 14.15 -4.85
C GLN A 2 -5.47 15.33 -4.29
N ASN A 3 -5.91 15.96 -3.21
CA ASN A 3 -5.18 17.02 -2.51
C ASN A 3 -3.81 16.58 -1.95
N LEU A 4 -3.59 15.29 -1.74
CA LEU A 4 -2.33 14.75 -1.22
C LEU A 4 -1.26 14.60 -2.32
N VAL A 5 -1.63 14.76 -3.59
CA VAL A 5 -0.68 14.63 -4.72
C VAL A 5 0.46 15.63 -4.57
N SER A 6 0.19 16.89 -4.22
CA SER A 6 1.24 17.90 -4.00
C SER A 6 2.30 17.51 -2.95
N LYS A 7 1.96 16.61 -2.02
CA LYS A 7 2.85 16.13 -0.95
C LYS A 7 3.60 14.83 -1.31
N TYR A 8 3.01 14.00 -2.17
CA TYR A 8 3.51 12.64 -2.45
C TYR A 8 3.63 12.30 -3.94
N GLN A 9 3.54 13.29 -4.84
CA GLN A 9 3.61 13.08 -6.29
C GLN A 9 4.79 12.19 -6.68
N ASP A 10 5.99 12.53 -6.18
CA ASP A 10 7.24 11.83 -6.50
C ASP A 10 7.67 10.83 -5.41
N LYS A 11 6.75 10.42 -4.54
CA LYS A 11 7.01 9.49 -3.45
C LYS A 11 6.20 8.22 -3.61
N ARG A 12 6.78 7.08 -3.23
CA ARG A 12 6.05 5.81 -3.19
C ARG A 12 4.91 5.85 -2.19
N VAL A 13 3.70 5.60 -2.66
CA VAL A 13 2.49 5.48 -1.84
C VAL A 13 1.89 4.09 -1.97
N LEU A 14 1.49 3.50 -0.84
CA LEU A 14 0.74 2.25 -0.80
C LEU A 14 -0.75 2.57 -0.87
N ILE A 15 -1.40 2.19 -1.96
CA ILE A 15 -2.84 2.37 -2.16
C ILE A 15 -3.56 1.06 -1.88
N VAL A 16 -4.58 1.14 -1.04
CA VAL A 16 -5.32 -0.04 -0.56
C VAL A 16 -6.80 0.06 -0.94
N GLY A 17 -7.38 -1.10 -1.22
CA GLY A 17 -8.81 -1.28 -1.48
C GLY A 17 -9.19 -1.34 -2.95
N GLY A 18 -10.47 -1.66 -3.17
CA GLY A 18 -11.07 -1.79 -4.50
C GLY A 18 -10.74 -3.09 -5.22
N ALA A 19 -11.45 -3.33 -6.33
CA ALA A 19 -11.27 -4.54 -7.13
C ALA A 19 -10.18 -4.36 -8.19
N GLY A 20 -9.26 -5.33 -8.27
CA GLY A 20 -8.20 -5.36 -9.27
C GLY A 20 -7.30 -4.11 -9.22
N ARG A 21 -7.14 -3.42 -10.35
CA ARG A 21 -6.29 -2.22 -10.48
C ARG A 21 -7.03 -0.89 -10.44
N LYS A 22 -8.33 -0.89 -10.13
CA LYS A 22 -9.15 0.33 -10.17
C LYS A 22 -8.59 1.45 -9.31
N CYS A 23 -8.20 1.16 -8.06
CA CYS A 23 -7.64 2.17 -7.16
C CYS A 23 -6.26 2.67 -7.61
N PHE A 24 -5.43 1.78 -8.17
CA PHE A 24 -4.16 2.16 -8.80
C PHE A 24 -4.39 3.13 -9.97
N GLU A 25 -5.31 2.82 -10.88
CA GLU A 25 -5.63 3.67 -12.03
C GLU A 25 -6.16 5.05 -11.60
N VAL A 26 -6.99 5.09 -10.56
CA VAL A 26 -7.48 6.36 -9.98
C VAL A 26 -6.32 7.15 -9.38
N ALA A 27 -5.42 6.52 -8.62
CA ALA A 27 -4.24 7.19 -8.08
C ALA A 27 -3.32 7.75 -9.17
N LYS A 28 -3.08 6.99 -10.25
CA LYS A 28 -2.33 7.47 -11.42
C LYS A 28 -3.02 8.67 -12.09
N LYS A 29 -4.34 8.65 -12.24
CA LYS A 29 -5.12 9.78 -12.79
C LYS A 29 -5.05 11.03 -11.90
N TYR A 30 -4.95 10.87 -10.58
CA TYR A 30 -4.75 12.00 -9.67
C TYR A 30 -3.36 12.62 -9.78
N GLY A 31 -2.35 11.85 -10.20
CA GLY A 31 -0.99 12.35 -10.44
C GLY A 31 0.08 11.73 -9.55
N PHE A 32 -0.22 10.70 -8.77
CA PHE A 32 0.83 9.96 -8.04
C PHE A 32 1.74 9.22 -9.04
N GLN A 33 3.06 9.37 -8.91
CA GLN A 33 4.02 8.80 -9.86
C GLN A 33 4.39 7.37 -9.49
N ASP A 34 4.80 7.13 -8.24
CA ASP A 34 5.15 5.80 -7.71
C ASP A 34 4.03 5.27 -6.81
N VAL A 35 3.26 4.32 -7.34
CA VAL A 35 2.07 3.76 -6.69
C VAL A 35 2.22 2.25 -6.62
N VAL A 36 2.15 1.72 -5.41
CA VAL A 36 2.18 0.28 -5.12
C VAL A 36 0.89 -0.14 -4.42
N THR A 37 0.59 -1.44 -4.47
CA THR A 37 -0.61 -2.07 -3.93
C THR A 37 -0.24 -3.29 -3.08
N PRO A 38 -1.16 -3.81 -2.25
CA PRO A 38 -0.94 -5.07 -1.53
C PRO A 38 -0.56 -6.24 -2.44
N ASN A 39 -1.09 -6.30 -3.67
CA ASN A 39 -0.72 -7.34 -4.64
C ASN A 39 0.79 -7.28 -5.00
N ASP A 40 1.37 -6.08 -5.09
CA ASP A 40 2.79 -5.93 -5.38
C ASP A 40 3.67 -6.43 -4.23
N VAL A 41 3.26 -6.16 -2.99
CA VAL A 41 3.96 -6.65 -1.80
C VAL A 41 3.88 -8.18 -1.71
N MET A 42 2.71 -8.76 -1.98
CA MET A 42 2.54 -10.22 -2.02
C MET A 42 3.35 -10.89 -3.12
N HIS A 43 3.53 -10.22 -4.26
CA HIS A 43 4.39 -10.71 -5.34
C HIS A 43 5.88 -10.60 -4.99
N TRP A 44 6.29 -9.54 -4.28
CA TRP A 44 7.65 -9.38 -3.78
C TRP A 44 8.01 -10.40 -2.69
N ASN A 45 7.10 -10.62 -1.73
CA ASN A 45 7.30 -11.55 -0.64
C ASN A 45 5.97 -12.19 -0.19
N HIS A 46 5.70 -13.40 -0.68
CA HIS A 46 4.49 -14.16 -0.34
C HIS A 46 4.39 -14.50 1.16
N SER A 47 5.53 -14.58 1.88
CA SER A 47 5.52 -14.86 3.32
C SER A 47 4.93 -13.73 4.16
N ALA A 48 4.70 -12.54 3.57
CA ALA A 48 3.99 -11.45 4.24
C ALA A 48 2.57 -11.87 4.65
N TRP A 49 1.90 -12.69 3.83
CA TRP A 49 0.58 -13.25 4.16
C TRP A 49 0.36 -14.61 3.48
N PRO A 50 0.82 -15.72 4.08
CA PRO A 50 0.83 -17.04 3.45
C PRO A 50 -0.57 -17.66 3.30
N HIS A 51 -1.62 -17.01 3.83
CA HIS A 51 -3.00 -17.48 3.75
C HIS A 51 -3.72 -17.07 2.45
N SER A 52 -3.15 -16.14 1.67
CA SER A 52 -3.66 -15.84 0.33
C SER A 52 -2.95 -16.72 -0.69
N GLU A 53 -3.67 -17.12 -1.73
CA GLU A 53 -3.07 -17.77 -2.90
C GLU A 53 -1.98 -16.87 -3.50
N PRO A 54 -0.85 -17.44 -3.98
CA PRO A 54 0.16 -16.67 -4.69
C PRO A 54 -0.46 -15.88 -5.85
N ILE A 55 0.05 -14.67 -6.10
CA ILE A 55 -0.40 -13.85 -7.23
C ILE A 55 0.02 -14.55 -8.54
N THR A 56 -0.92 -15.24 -9.18
CA THR A 56 -0.71 -15.88 -10.50
C THR A 56 -1.08 -14.95 -11.65
N ASP A 57 -2.03 -14.05 -11.42
CA ASP A 57 -2.44 -13.04 -12.41
C ASP A 57 -1.57 -11.79 -12.30
N LEU A 58 -0.52 -11.74 -13.13
CA LEU A 58 0.40 -10.60 -13.20
C LEU A 58 -0.28 -9.31 -13.69
N SER A 59 -1.48 -9.39 -14.27
CA SER A 59 -2.23 -8.20 -14.69
C SER A 59 -2.67 -7.33 -13.52
N LEU A 60 -2.65 -7.88 -12.28
CA LEU A 60 -2.96 -7.19 -11.03
C LEU A 60 -1.81 -6.31 -10.50
N LEU A 61 -0.60 -6.52 -11.00
CA LEU A 61 0.59 -5.78 -10.57
C LEU A 61 0.61 -4.36 -11.14
N THR A 62 1.25 -3.45 -10.41
CA THR A 62 1.38 -2.05 -10.81
C THR A 62 2.55 -1.78 -11.76
N SER A 63 3.50 -2.70 -11.81
CA SER A 63 4.71 -2.65 -12.63
C SER A 63 4.95 -3.98 -13.34
N PRO A 64 5.40 -3.98 -14.61
CA PRO A 64 5.86 -5.20 -15.28
C PRO A 64 7.26 -5.64 -14.83
N HIS A 65 7.98 -4.77 -14.09
CA HIS A 65 9.29 -5.08 -13.51
C HIS A 65 9.16 -5.36 -12.01
N PRO A 66 10.02 -6.23 -11.44
CA PRO A 66 10.07 -6.45 -10.00
C PRO A 66 10.22 -5.15 -9.22
N LEU A 67 9.44 -5.03 -8.15
CA LEU A 67 9.47 -3.90 -7.23
C LEU A 67 10.29 -4.28 -6.00
N GLU A 68 11.09 -3.34 -5.50
CA GLU A 68 11.92 -3.52 -4.30
C GLU A 68 11.31 -2.78 -3.11
N PHE A 69 11.17 -3.45 -1.96
CA PHE A 69 10.57 -2.91 -0.74
C PHE A 69 11.49 -2.96 0.49
N SER A 70 12.61 -3.69 0.43
CA SER A 70 13.60 -3.79 1.51
C SER A 70 14.57 -2.61 1.58
N GLU A 71 14.58 -1.75 0.55
CA GLU A 71 15.41 -0.54 0.51
C GLU A 71 14.59 0.73 0.22
N LEU A 72 13.57 0.64 -0.64
CA LEU A 72 12.78 1.78 -1.07
C LEU A 72 11.55 1.98 -0.16
N PRO A 73 11.45 3.11 0.56
CA PRO A 73 10.43 3.28 1.59
C PRO A 73 9.04 3.62 1.03
N ILE A 74 8.01 3.12 1.69
CA ILE A 74 6.63 3.57 1.56
C ILE A 74 6.45 4.85 2.38
N HIS A 75 6.04 5.94 1.73
CA HIS A 75 5.95 7.26 2.35
C HIS A 75 4.55 7.61 2.89
N ALA A 76 3.54 6.87 2.47
CA ALA A 76 2.17 6.97 2.98
C ALA A 76 1.37 5.72 2.61
N VAL A 77 0.41 5.38 3.46
CA VAL A 77 -0.64 4.40 3.17
C VAL A 77 -1.94 5.16 2.95
N MET A 78 -2.67 4.87 1.87
CA MET A 78 -3.94 5.52 1.57
C MET A 78 -5.00 4.48 1.20
N MET A 79 -6.07 4.40 1.99
CA MET A 79 -7.21 3.54 1.69
C MET A 79 -8.23 4.30 0.84
N PHE A 80 -8.33 3.93 -0.43
CA PHE A 80 -9.21 4.59 -1.42
C PHE A 80 -10.62 3.99 -1.45
N TYR A 81 -10.74 2.73 -1.05
CA TYR A 81 -11.99 2.00 -1.01
C TYR A 81 -11.87 0.87 0.01
N ASP A 82 -12.97 0.19 0.32
CA ASP A 82 -12.93 -1.01 1.14
C ASP A 82 -12.09 -2.11 0.48
N SER A 83 -11.40 -2.87 1.33
CA SER A 83 -10.67 -4.06 0.92
C SER A 83 -11.64 -5.21 0.59
N LEU A 84 -11.26 -6.03 -0.40
CA LEU A 84 -11.91 -7.31 -0.69
C LEU A 84 -11.16 -8.50 -0.07
N ASP A 85 -9.95 -8.28 0.47
CA ASP A 85 -9.13 -9.25 1.19
C ASP A 85 -8.53 -8.56 2.42
N TRP A 86 -9.40 -8.31 3.42
CA TRP A 86 -9.05 -7.53 4.59
C TRP A 86 -7.88 -8.11 5.37
N GLY A 87 -7.75 -9.45 5.46
CA GLY A 87 -6.65 -10.08 6.18
C GLY A 87 -5.30 -9.70 5.60
N ARG A 88 -5.14 -9.91 4.28
CA ARG A 88 -3.93 -9.54 3.54
C ARG A 88 -3.67 -8.03 3.59
N ASP A 89 -4.68 -7.23 3.32
CA ASP A 89 -4.51 -5.79 3.18
C ASP A 89 -4.17 -5.14 4.54
N ILE A 90 -4.80 -5.59 5.64
CA ILE A 90 -4.42 -5.16 7.00
C ILE A 90 -2.99 -5.55 7.30
N GLN A 91 -2.57 -6.78 7.00
CA GLN A 91 -1.20 -7.23 7.27
C GLN A 91 -0.18 -6.35 6.54
N VAL A 92 -0.35 -6.13 5.24
CA VAL A 92 0.56 -5.30 4.44
C VAL A 92 0.56 -3.83 4.92
N MET A 93 -0.61 -3.30 5.30
CA MET A 93 -0.69 -1.96 5.89
C MET A 93 0.09 -1.89 7.20
N LEU A 94 -0.07 -2.86 8.10
CA LEU A 94 0.63 -2.91 9.38
C LEU A 94 2.15 -3.01 9.18
N ASP A 95 2.61 -3.81 8.23
CA ASP A 95 4.03 -3.90 7.89
C ASP A 95 4.60 -2.54 7.47
N ALA A 96 3.87 -1.79 6.63
CA ALA A 96 4.26 -0.44 6.25
C ALA A 96 4.24 0.53 7.46
N LEU A 97 3.17 0.53 8.26
CA LEU A 97 2.99 1.45 9.39
C LEU A 97 3.98 1.20 10.54
N CYS A 98 4.35 -0.06 10.76
CA CYS A 98 5.26 -0.51 11.82
C CYS A 98 6.71 -0.66 11.34
N SER A 99 7.02 -0.33 10.09
CA SER A 99 8.37 -0.37 9.55
C SER A 99 9.21 0.85 9.90
N LYS A 100 10.52 0.66 9.99
CA LYS A 100 11.47 1.76 10.20
C LYS A 100 11.48 2.66 8.97
N LYS A 101 10.93 3.87 9.09
CA LYS A 101 10.84 4.87 8.01
C LYS A 101 10.19 4.37 6.71
N GLY A 102 9.28 3.39 6.78
CA GLY A 102 8.57 2.89 5.60
C GLY A 102 9.26 1.75 4.85
N VAL A 103 10.41 1.25 5.32
CA VAL A 103 11.16 0.17 4.66
C VAL A 103 10.64 -1.19 5.12
N LEU A 104 10.00 -1.95 4.23
CA LEU A 104 9.40 -3.24 4.61
C LEU A 104 10.46 -4.26 5.05
N GLY A 105 10.06 -5.20 5.90
CA GLY A 105 10.97 -6.17 6.53
C GLY A 105 11.76 -5.61 7.72
N THR A 106 11.57 -4.34 8.07
CA THR A 106 12.14 -3.72 9.27
C THR A 106 11.05 -3.46 10.31
N ARG A 107 11.46 -3.15 11.55
CA ARG A 107 10.53 -2.82 12.64
C ARG A 107 10.94 -1.53 13.34
N LYS A 108 9.97 -0.69 13.67
CA LYS A 108 10.19 0.51 14.47
C LYS A 108 10.56 0.18 15.91
N GLU A 109 11.43 1.03 16.45
CA GLU A 109 11.85 1.01 17.87
C GLU A 109 10.91 1.88 18.72
N ASP A 110 10.40 2.98 18.16
CA ASP A 110 9.48 3.91 18.82
C ASP A 110 8.15 4.01 18.06
N TYR A 111 7.06 3.69 18.74
CA TYR A 111 5.69 3.72 18.23
C TYR A 111 4.93 5.00 18.63
N SER A 112 5.55 5.89 19.41
CA SER A 112 4.96 7.19 19.76
C SER A 112 4.97 8.17 18.58
N VAL A 113 5.84 7.94 17.60
CA VAL A 113 5.94 8.69 16.35
C VAL A 113 5.41 7.85 15.20
N GLN A 114 4.59 8.44 14.33
CA GLN A 114 4.15 7.79 13.09
C GLN A 114 5.05 8.21 11.92
N ASP A 115 5.81 7.26 11.34
CA ASP A 115 6.73 7.54 10.23
C ASP A 115 5.97 7.57 8.91
N VAL A 116 5.12 6.55 8.72
CA VAL A 116 4.29 6.38 7.53
C VAL A 116 2.86 6.79 7.91
N PRO A 117 2.36 7.94 7.45
CA PRO A 117 1.00 8.36 7.71
C PRO A 117 -0.02 7.47 6.98
N LEU A 118 -1.16 7.24 7.63
CA LEU A 118 -2.32 6.54 7.11
C LEU A 118 -3.44 7.53 6.80
N TYR A 119 -4.01 7.46 5.59
CA TYR A 119 -5.15 8.26 5.17
C TYR A 119 -6.34 7.38 4.80
N TRP A 120 -7.54 7.77 5.22
CA TRP A 120 -8.80 7.12 4.89
C TRP A 120 -9.63 8.03 3.99
N SER A 121 -10.25 7.46 2.96
CA SER A 121 -11.12 8.19 2.03
C SER A 121 -12.57 8.27 2.53
N ASN A 122 -12.99 7.32 3.36
CA ASN A 122 -14.29 7.29 3.99
C ASN A 122 -14.16 7.06 5.50
N ASN A 123 -14.99 7.72 6.30
CA ASN A 123 -15.11 7.54 7.74
C ASN A 123 -16.55 7.19 8.18
N ASP A 124 -17.40 6.80 7.24
CA ASP A 124 -18.77 6.37 7.53
C ASP A 124 -18.78 5.16 8.47
N LEU A 125 -19.59 5.25 9.51
CA LEU A 125 -19.96 4.15 10.37
C LEU A 125 -21.45 3.89 10.18
N VAL A 126 -21.85 2.63 9.98
CA VAL A 126 -23.26 2.26 10.00
C VAL A 126 -23.72 2.21 11.46
N GLY A 127 -24.74 3.02 11.79
CA GLY A 127 -25.40 3.07 13.10
C GLY A 127 -26.83 2.60 13.04
#